data_AF-A0A1F1L941-F1
#
_entry.id   AF-A0A1F1L941-F1
#
_cell.length_a   1.000
_cell.length_b   1.000
_cell.length_c   1.000
_cell.angle_alpha   90.00
_cell.angle_beta   90.00
_cell.angle_gamma   90.00
#
_symmetry.space_group_name_H-M   'P 1'
#
loop_
_entity.id
_entity.type
_entity.pdbx_description
1 polymer ?
#
loop_
_entity_poly.entity_id
_entity_poly.type
_entity_poly.pdbx_seq_one_letter_code
_entity_poly.pdbx_strand_id
1 'polypeptide(L)'
;MRIYNKKGFVSGIITLLLCVVGVIAVILKGPSIKLVILLPFLLLFSLTEIRRSLSKSMSKEDIIKNNDERDKYILLKTSYKSLEILRSINFIVIMLSMILFAVTKSEFVLGIFVVSSIYMTLNFLVELAVNIYYEKNE
;
A
#
# COMPACT_ATOMS: atom_id res chain seq x y z
N MET A 1 -25.46 14.45 -3.18
CA MET A 1 -24.34 13.83 -3.94
C MET A 1 -24.64 12.34 -4.10
N ARG A 2 -24.55 11.75 -5.30
CA ARG A 2 -24.81 10.31 -5.48
C ARG A 2 -23.50 9.53 -5.24
N ILE A 3 -23.57 8.45 -4.46
CA ILE A 3 -22.43 7.57 -4.19
C ILE A 3 -22.43 6.49 -5.27
N TYR A 4 -21.39 6.44 -6.10
CA TYR A 4 -21.29 5.52 -7.23
C TYR A 4 -20.52 4.25 -6.86
N ASN A 5 -19.48 4.36 -6.04
CA ASN A 5 -18.75 3.22 -5.47
C ASN A 5 -18.94 3.16 -3.95
N LYS A 6 -19.89 2.34 -3.49
CA LYS A 6 -20.19 2.18 -2.06
C LYS A 6 -19.01 1.61 -1.26
N LYS A 7 -18.21 0.70 -1.84
CA LYS A 7 -17.08 0.07 -1.15
C LYS A 7 -15.93 1.07 -0.93
N GLY A 8 -15.56 1.81 -1.97
CA GLY A 8 -14.53 2.87 -1.85
C GLY A 8 -14.96 3.99 -0.89
N PHE A 9 -16.25 4.32 -0.87
CA PHE A 9 -16.77 5.32 0.07
C PHE A 9 -16.66 4.86 1.54
N VAL A 10 -16.99 3.60 1.82
CA VAL A 10 -16.86 3.02 3.16
C VAL A 10 -15.38 2.94 3.58
N SER A 11 -14.50 2.51 2.68
CA SER A 11 -13.04 2.51 2.89
C SER A 11 -12.51 3.91 3.25
N GLY A 12 -12.92 4.92 2.47
CA GLY A 12 -12.58 6.32 2.70
C GLY A 12 -13.08 6.85 4.05
N ILE A 13 -14.30 6.49 4.47
CA ILE A 13 -14.84 6.89 5.79
C ILE A 13 -14.09 6.22 6.94
N ILE A 14 -13.82 4.92 6.84
CA ILE A 14 -13.10 4.18 7.89
C ILE A 14 -11.70 4.77 8.08
N THR A 15 -11.00 5.04 6.98
CA THR A 15 -9.67 5.65 7.03
C THR A 15 -9.69 7.10 7.54
N LEU A 16 -10.73 7.88 7.21
CA LEU A 16 -10.95 9.21 7.76
C LEU A 16 -11.16 9.16 9.29
N LEU A 17 -11.96 8.21 9.79
CA LEU A 17 -12.18 8.00 11.23
C LEU A 17 -10.88 7.66 11.95
N LEU A 18 -10.05 6.78 11.37
CA LEU A 18 -8.72 6.48 11.88
C LEU A 18 -7.82 7.73 11.94
N CYS A 19 -7.88 8.59 10.92
CA CYS A 19 -7.17 9.86 10.92
C CYS A 19 -7.61 10.76 12.08
N VAL A 20 -8.92 10.87 12.33
CA VAL A 20 -9.47 11.68 13.45
C VAL A 20 -9.01 11.13 14.80
N VAL A 21 -9.06 9.81 15.00
CA VAL A 21 -8.55 9.16 16.22
C VAL A 21 -7.06 9.45 16.40
N GLY A 22 -6.28 9.41 15.33
CA GLY A 22 -4.86 9.77 15.38
C GLY A 22 -4.61 11.23 15.76
N VAL A 23 -5.43 12.17 15.28
CA VAL A 23 -5.36 13.59 15.67
C VAL A 23 -5.68 13.77 17.15
N ILE A 24 -6.75 13.13 17.64
CA ILE A 24 -7.11 13.15 19.07
C ILE A 24 -5.97 12.60 19.93
N ALA A 25 -5.32 11.52 19.50
CA ALA A 25 -4.17 10.96 20.20
C ALA A 25 -2.99 11.95 20.29
N VAL A 26 -2.71 12.72 19.23
CA VAL A 26 -1.68 13.77 19.25
C VAL A 26 -2.03 14.89 20.22
N ILE A 27 -3.30 15.31 20.27
CA ILE A 27 -3.75 16.37 21.20
C ILE A 27 -3.60 15.92 22.65
N LEU A 28 -3.96 14.67 22.97
CA LEU A 28 -3.94 14.16 24.35
C LEU A 28 -2.55 13.76 24.85
N LYS A 29 -1.70 13.18 23.98
CA LYS A 29 -0.41 12.59 24.38
C LYS A 29 0.81 13.35 23.85
N GLY A 30 0.59 14.38 23.04
CA GLY A 30 1.65 15.14 22.37
C GLY A 30 2.06 14.52 21.02
N PRO A 31 2.81 15.27 20.19
CA PRO A 31 3.23 14.84 18.87
C PRO A 31 4.30 13.76 18.95
N SER A 32 4.02 12.60 18.36
CA SER A 32 5.02 11.56 18.10
C SER A 32 5.42 11.58 16.63
N ILE A 33 6.71 11.40 16.33
CA ILE A 33 7.23 11.33 14.95
C ILE A 33 6.44 10.34 14.08
N LYS A 34 6.03 9.21 14.66
CA LYS A 34 5.19 8.21 13.98
C LYS A 34 3.86 8.79 13.52
N LEU A 35 3.14 9.50 14.41
CA LEU A 35 1.84 10.10 14.09
C LEU A 35 1.97 11.30 13.16
N VAL A 36 3.04 12.09 13.31
CA VAL A 36 3.31 13.26 12.46
C VAL A 36 3.53 12.83 11.00
N ILE A 37 4.19 11.70 10.77
CA ILE A 37 4.37 11.15 9.42
C ILE A 37 3.08 10.46 8.94
N LEU A 38 2.43 9.66 9.79
CA LEU A 38 1.30 8.82 9.40
C LEU A 38 0.02 9.61 9.05
N LEU A 39 -0.28 10.68 9.80
CA LEU A 39 -1.52 11.46 9.65
C LEU A 39 -1.69 12.10 8.27
N PRO A 40 -0.67 12.77 7.68
CA PRO A 40 -0.76 13.28 6.31
C PRO A 40 -1.11 12.20 5.27
N PHE A 41 -0.51 11.01 5.36
CA PHE A 41 -0.80 9.91 4.42
C PHE A 41 -2.24 9.39 4.57
N LEU A 42 -2.72 9.20 5.81
CA LEU A 42 -4.10 8.81 6.10
C LEU A 42 -5.11 9.83 5.54
N LEU A 43 -4.82 11.11 5.71
CA LEU A 43 -5.68 12.20 5.25
C LEU A 43 -5.73 12.24 3.72
N LEU A 44 -4.58 12.16 3.05
CA LEU A 44 -4.53 12.12 1.59
C LEU A 44 -5.27 10.90 1.02
N PHE A 45 -5.07 9.72 1.62
CA PHE A 45 -5.71 8.48 1.18
C PHE A 45 -7.24 8.49 1.38
N SER A 46 -7.71 8.98 2.53
CA SER A 46 -9.15 9.08 2.79
C SER A 46 -9.85 10.05 1.83
N LEU A 47 -9.24 11.21 1.56
CA LEU A 47 -9.79 12.19 0.63
C LEU A 47 -9.84 11.69 -0.82
N THR A 48 -8.82 10.96 -1.28
CA THR A 48 -8.81 10.39 -2.62
C THR A 48 -9.85 9.29 -2.80
N GLU A 49 -10.01 8.39 -1.83
CA GLU A 49 -11.04 7.34 -1.82
C GLU A 49 -12.46 7.92 -1.81
N ILE A 50 -12.73 8.93 -0.98
CA ILE A 50 -14.02 9.61 -0.93
C ILE A 50 -14.30 10.36 -2.25
N ARG A 51 -13.30 11.05 -2.81
CA ARG A 51 -13.44 11.75 -4.09
C ARG A 51 -13.69 10.79 -5.25
N ARG A 52 -12.98 9.66 -5.30
CA ARG A 52 -13.19 8.62 -6.33
C ARG A 52 -14.58 8.02 -6.25
N SER A 53 -15.03 7.70 -5.04
CA SER A 53 -16.33 7.05 -4.84
C SER A 53 -17.55 7.93 -5.11
N LEU A 54 -17.39 9.25 -5.04
CA LEU A 54 -18.43 10.23 -5.39
C LEU A 54 -18.41 10.64 -6.88
N SER A 55 -17.38 10.29 -7.63
CA SER A 55 -17.27 10.63 -9.06
C SER A 55 -17.89 9.55 -9.95
N LYS A 56 -18.91 9.95 -10.73
CA LYS A 56 -19.59 9.08 -11.73
C LYS A 56 -18.65 8.67 -12.86
N SER A 57 -17.77 9.58 -13.31
CA SER A 57 -16.85 9.32 -14.42
C SER A 57 -15.78 8.31 -14.02
N MET A 58 -15.12 8.53 -12.87
CA MET A 58 -14.09 7.61 -12.39
C MET A 58 -14.66 6.24 -12.00
N SER A 59 -15.86 6.21 -11.41
CA SER A 59 -16.52 4.92 -11.11
C SER A 59 -16.99 4.18 -12.38
N LYS A 60 -17.32 4.89 -13.47
CA LYS A 60 -17.64 4.28 -14.77
C LYS A 60 -16.39 3.86 -15.55
N GLU A 61 -15.31 4.63 -15.50
CA GLU A 61 -14.00 4.24 -16.06
C GLU A 61 -13.51 2.96 -15.40
N ASP A 62 -13.60 2.83 -14.08
CA ASP A 62 -13.22 1.60 -13.36
C ASP A 62 -14.06 0.38 -13.80
N ILE A 63 -15.30 0.57 -14.27
CA ILE A 63 -16.19 -0.50 -14.75
C ILE A 63 -15.95 -0.81 -16.24
N ILE A 64 -15.82 0.21 -17.10
CA ILE A 64 -15.67 0.06 -18.56
C ILE A 64 -14.27 -0.45 -18.92
N LYS A 65 -13.23 0.04 -18.23
CA LYS A 65 -11.84 -0.40 -18.40
C LYS A 65 -11.62 -1.87 -18.03
N ASN A 66 -12.58 -2.49 -17.36
CA ASN A 66 -12.53 -3.87 -16.92
C ASN A 66 -13.21 -4.86 -17.89
N ASN A 67 -13.75 -4.38 -19.03
CA ASN A 67 -14.45 -5.24 -19.99
C ASN A 67 -13.63 -5.59 -21.25
N ASP A 68 -12.58 -4.83 -21.58
CA ASP A 68 -11.69 -5.16 -22.70
C ASP A 68 -10.58 -6.12 -22.24
N GLU A 69 -10.39 -7.21 -22.99
CA GLU A 69 -9.33 -8.20 -22.73
C GLU A 69 -7.94 -7.56 -22.79
N ARG A 70 -7.75 -6.58 -23.68
CA ARG A 70 -6.48 -5.87 -23.81
C ARG A 70 -6.16 -5.07 -22.55
N ASP A 71 -7.15 -4.40 -21.97
CA ASP A 71 -6.95 -3.60 -20.76
C ASP A 71 -6.69 -4.49 -19.53
N LYS A 72 -7.36 -5.65 -19.44
CA LYS A 72 -7.05 -6.66 -18.41
C LYS A 72 -5.61 -7.16 -18.55
N TYR A 73 -5.17 -7.47 -19.77
CA TYR A 73 -3.80 -7.89 -20.02
C TYR A 73 -2.79 -6.81 -19.61
N ILE A 74 -3.03 -5.55 -20.02
CA ILE A 74 -2.17 -4.43 -19.64
C ILE A 74 -2.15 -4.27 -18.11
N LEU A 75 -3.30 -4.36 -17.44
CA LEU A 75 -3.40 -4.23 -15.99
C LEU A 75 -2.62 -5.33 -15.26
N LEU A 76 -2.76 -6.59 -15.67
CA LEU A 76 -2.00 -7.71 -15.11
C LEU A 76 -0.50 -7.53 -15.35
N LYS A 77 -0.10 -7.18 -16.57
CA LYS A 77 1.30 -6.95 -16.94
C LYS A 77 1.93 -5.80 -16.15
N THR A 78 1.21 -4.68 -16.01
CA THR A 78 1.65 -3.53 -15.22
C THR A 78 1.72 -3.87 -13.74
N SER A 79 0.73 -4.59 -13.21
CA SER A 79 0.72 -5.00 -11.81
C SER A 79 1.92 -5.90 -11.50
N TYR A 80 2.15 -6.93 -12.31
CA TYR A 80 3.32 -7.80 -12.20
C TYR A 80 4.63 -6.99 -12.28
N LYS A 81 4.77 -6.13 -13.30
CA LYS A 81 5.99 -5.33 -13.48
C LYS A 81 6.21 -4.35 -12.32
N SER A 82 5.14 -3.78 -11.77
CA SER A 82 5.24 -2.88 -10.62
C SER A 82 5.74 -3.61 -9.36
N LEU A 83 5.26 -4.84 -9.12
CA LEU A 83 5.73 -5.67 -8.01
C LEU A 83 7.19 -6.11 -8.21
N GLU A 84 7.58 -6.46 -9.43
CA GLU A 84 8.96 -6.78 -9.79
C GLU A 84 9.90 -5.60 -9.46
N ILE A 85 9.56 -4.39 -9.92
CA ILE A 85 10.33 -3.17 -9.65
C ILE A 85 10.40 -2.86 -8.14
N LEU A 86 9.27 -2.94 -7.43
CA LEU A 86 9.22 -2.70 -5.99
C LEU A 86 10.08 -3.71 -5.22
N ARG A 87 10.09 -4.99 -5.62
CA ARG A 87 10.97 -6.02 -5.06
C ARG A 87 12.44 -5.69 -5.31
N SER A 88 12.80 -5.26 -6.51
CA SER A 88 14.17 -4.83 -6.82
C SER A 88 14.61 -3.63 -5.98
N ILE A 89 13.75 -2.63 -5.83
CA ILE A 89 14.02 -1.45 -4.98
C ILE A 89 14.20 -1.89 -3.52
N ASN A 90 13.29 -2.72 -2.98
CA ASN A 90 13.41 -3.19 -1.61
C ASN A 90 14.68 -4.02 -1.38
N PHE A 91 15.08 -4.83 -2.36
CA PHE A 91 16.35 -5.57 -2.30
C PHE A 91 17.56 -4.61 -2.20
N ILE A 92 17.56 -3.52 -2.97
CA ILE A 92 18.60 -2.47 -2.85
C ILE A 92 18.59 -1.85 -1.45
N VAL A 93 17.41 -1.57 -0.88
CA VAL A 93 17.29 -1.04 0.50
C VAL A 93 17.89 -2.00 1.52
N ILE A 94 17.63 -3.31 1.38
CA ILE A 94 18.22 -4.34 2.24
C ILE A 94 19.76 -4.28 2.14
N MET A 95 20.32 -4.29 0.94
CA MET A 95 21.78 -4.23 0.74
C MET A 95 22.41 -2.96 1.32
N LEU A 96 21.79 -1.80 1.08
CA LEU A 96 22.26 -0.53 1.64
C LEU A 96 22.19 -0.52 3.17
N SER A 97 21.10 -1.05 3.75
CA SER A 97 20.95 -1.13 5.21
C SER A 97 21.98 -2.06 5.86
N MET A 98 22.37 -3.15 5.19
CA MET A 98 23.48 -4.01 5.65
C MET A 98 24.81 -3.26 5.68
N ILE A 99 25.14 -2.53 4.61
CA ILE A 99 26.38 -1.76 4.51
C ILE A 99 26.40 -0.64 5.56
N LEU A 100 25.31 0.12 5.67
CA LEU A 100 25.20 1.18 6.69
C LEU A 100 25.29 0.60 8.10
N PHE A 101 24.65 -0.54 8.38
CA PHE A 101 24.74 -1.16 9.69
C PHE A 101 26.18 -1.60 10.01
N ALA A 102 26.91 -2.12 9.02
CA ALA A 102 28.30 -2.51 9.20
C ALA A 102 29.19 -1.34 9.64
N VAL A 103 28.94 -0.13 9.12
CA VAL A 103 29.70 1.09 9.43
C VAL A 103 29.20 1.76 10.71
N THR A 104 27.89 1.99 10.83
CA THR A 104 27.31 2.83 11.89
C THR A 104 26.97 2.05 13.16
N LYS A 105 26.77 0.72 13.07
CA LYS A 105 26.31 -0.15 14.18
C LYS A 105 25.04 0.34 14.88
N SER A 106 24.23 1.14 14.19
CA SER A 106 23.01 1.73 14.74
C SER A 106 21.86 0.73 14.76
N GLU A 107 21.21 0.57 15.91
CA GLU A 107 20.01 -0.28 16.07
C GLU A 107 18.86 0.16 15.16
N PHE A 108 18.78 1.47 14.84
CA PHE A 108 17.75 1.98 13.94
C PHE A 108 17.91 1.42 12.52
N VAL A 109 19.14 1.35 12.01
CA VAL A 109 19.44 0.78 10.69
C VAL A 109 19.16 -0.73 10.68
N LEU A 110 19.46 -1.42 11.78
CA LEU A 110 19.11 -2.83 11.95
C LEU A 110 17.59 -3.05 11.91
N GLY A 111 16.80 -2.15 12.52
CA GLY A 111 15.35 -2.17 12.43
C GLY A 111 14.84 -2.07 10.99
N ILE A 112 15.41 -1.17 10.19
CA ILE A 112 15.07 -1.03 8.75
C ILE A 112 15.39 -2.33 8.01
N PHE A 113 16.59 -2.88 8.19
CA PHE A 113 17.02 -4.13 7.57
C PHE A 113 16.05 -5.28 7.88
N VAL A 114 15.70 -5.47 9.14
CA VAL A 114 14.80 -6.55 9.59
C VAL A 114 13.42 -6.39 8.97
N VAL A 115 12.82 -5.19 9.01
CA VAL A 115 11.48 -4.94 8.47
C VAL A 115 11.44 -5.15 6.95
N SER A 116 12.42 -4.60 6.23
CA SER A 116 12.51 -4.79 4.78
C SER A 116 12.73 -6.25 4.38
N SER A 117 13.50 -7.00 5.16
CA SER A 117 13.73 -8.43 4.94
C SER A 117 12.47 -9.26 5.15
N ILE A 118 11.76 -9.04 6.27
CA ILE A 118 10.48 -9.71 6.56
C ILE A 118 9.47 -9.43 5.44
N TYR A 119 9.37 -8.17 5.00
CA TYR A 119 8.49 -7.80 3.91
C TYR A 119 8.82 -8.56 2.61
N MET A 120 10.11 -8.70 2.26
CA MET A 120 10.52 -9.44 1.07
C MET A 120 10.20 -10.94 1.18
N THR A 121 10.46 -11.56 2.33
CA THR A 121 10.16 -12.97 2.57
C THR A 121 8.66 -13.24 2.50
N LEU A 122 7.83 -12.39 3.11
CA LEU A 122 6.38 -12.54 3.07
C LEU A 122 5.84 -12.42 1.64
N ASN A 123 6.33 -11.45 0.85
CA ASN A 123 5.93 -11.33 -0.57
C ASN A 123 6.26 -12.61 -1.34
N PHE A 124 7.44 -13.17 -1.15
CA PHE A 124 7.84 -14.43 -1.79
C PHE A 124 6.94 -15.61 -1.37
N LEU A 125 6.64 -15.75 -0.08
CA LEU A 125 5.78 -16.83 0.41
C LEU A 125 4.34 -16.71 -0.12
N VAL A 126 3.79 -15.49 -0.18
CA VAL A 126 2.47 -15.26 -0.75
C VAL A 126 2.46 -15.57 -2.25
N GLU A 127 3.46 -15.10 -3.00
CA GLU A 127 3.59 -15.39 -4.43
C GLU A 127 3.66 -16.90 -4.69
N LEU A 128 4.47 -17.62 -3.92
CA LEU A 128 4.61 -19.08 -3.99
C LEU A 128 3.29 -19.80 -3.65
N ALA A 129 2.63 -19.41 -2.56
CA ALA A 129 1.37 -20.04 -2.14
C ALA A 129 0.25 -19.82 -3.17
N VAL A 130 0.15 -18.61 -3.72
CA VAL A 130 -0.82 -18.27 -4.77
C VAL A 130 -0.51 -19.03 -6.05
N ASN A 131 0.75 -19.13 -6.44
CA ASN A 131 1.16 -19.89 -7.63
C ASN A 131 0.76 -21.37 -7.50
N ILE A 132 1.14 -22.03 -6.40
CA ILE A 132 0.75 -23.43 -6.13
C ILE A 132 -0.77 -23.63 -6.16
N TYR A 133 -1.53 -22.68 -5.61
CA TYR A 133 -2.98 -22.76 -5.60
C TYR A 133 -3.57 -22.73 -7.02
N TYR A 134 -3.09 -21.84 -7.88
CA TYR A 134 -3.60 -21.75 -9.25
C TYR A 134 -3.11 -22.90 -10.13
N GLU A 135 -1.84 -23.31 -10.03
CA GLU A 135 -1.32 -24.49 -10.76
C GLU A 135 -2.07 -25.78 -10.41
N LYS A 136 -2.62 -25.89 -9.21
CA LYS A 136 -3.38 -27.07 -8.77
C LYS A 136 -4.86 -27.05 -9.18
N ASN A 137 -5.42 -25.86 -9.41
CA ASN A 137 -6.86 -25.69 -9.68
C ASN A 137 -7.17 -25.32 -11.13
N GLU A 138 -6.16 -25.17 -11.99
CA GLU A 138 -6.24 -25.18 -13.45
C GLU A 138 -5.83 -26.54 -14.01
#